data_AF-A0A938HT84-F1
#
_entry.id   AF-A0A938HT84-F1
#
_cell.length_a   1.000
_cell.length_b   1.000
_cell.length_c   1.000
_cell.angle_alpha   90.00
_cell.angle_beta   90.00
_cell.angle_gamma   90.00
#
_symmetry.space_group_name_H-M   'P 1'
#
loop_
_entity.id
_entity.type
_entity.pdbx_description
1 polymer ?
#
loop_
_entity_poly.entity_id
_entity_poly.type
_entity_poly.pdbx_seq_one_letter_code
_entity_poly.pdbx_strand_id
1 'polypeptide(L)'
;MAKGRPEMVDEAQDEGSLAGGLWGLLQSVRTTIYVLPILAIATTIGAVIPQKRPPEYYDMAYGGGWGRALTAVGFDNIYNSTWFIILVGVLLLNLAACVARSFRRAARQYRGPAPETLARKLEG
;
A
#
# COMPACT_ATOMS: atom_id res chain seq x y z
N MET A 1 -22.74 -25.99 26.24
CA MET A 1 -23.13 -24.69 25.65
C MET A 1 -22.70 -23.58 26.59
N ALA A 2 -21.60 -22.86 26.28
CA ALA A 2 -21.18 -21.68 27.05
C ALA A 2 -20.65 -20.61 26.08
N LYS A 3 -21.17 -19.39 26.18
CA LYS A 3 -21.02 -18.33 25.17
C LYS A 3 -19.87 -17.39 25.51
N GLY A 4 -18.64 -17.89 25.48
CA GLY A 4 -17.44 -17.09 25.71
C GLY A 4 -17.14 -16.16 24.53
N ARG A 5 -17.34 -14.84 24.69
CA ARG A 5 -16.96 -13.82 23.71
C ARG A 5 -15.75 -13.02 24.21
N PRO A 6 -14.66 -13.03 23.43
CA PRO A 6 -13.89 -11.84 23.11
C PRO A 6 -13.91 -11.66 21.58
N GLU A 7 -14.41 -10.58 20.97
CA GLU A 7 -14.24 -9.16 21.35
C GLU A 7 -12.75 -8.84 21.54
N MET A 8 -12.08 -8.68 20.40
CA MET A 8 -10.67 -8.33 20.25
C MET A 8 -10.56 -7.40 19.03
N VAL A 9 -10.58 -6.10 19.31
CA VAL A 9 -10.26 -5.00 18.38
C VAL A 9 -11.13 -4.96 17.12
N ASP A 10 -12.28 -4.30 17.26
CA ASP A 10 -12.75 -3.38 16.23
C ASP A 10 -11.92 -2.08 16.30
N GLU A 11 -12.22 -1.11 15.44
CA GLU A 11 -11.43 0.12 15.17
C GLU A 11 -10.07 -0.12 14.48
N ALA A 12 -9.64 0.69 13.50
CA ALA A 12 -10.30 1.85 12.89
C ALA A 12 -10.48 1.62 11.38
N GLN A 13 -11.74 1.60 10.89
CA GLN A 13 -12.03 1.72 9.45
C GLN A 13 -13.40 2.32 9.08
N ASP A 14 -14.15 2.88 10.03
CA ASP A 14 -15.18 3.90 9.76
C ASP A 14 -14.98 5.09 10.71
N GLU A 15 -14.95 6.27 10.11
CA GLU A 15 -15.11 7.59 10.74
C GLU A 15 -15.56 8.53 9.60
N GLY A 16 -16.83 8.40 9.22
CA GLY A 16 -17.54 9.38 8.40
C GLY A 16 -17.62 9.08 6.90
N SER A 17 -18.58 8.20 6.52
CA SER A 17 -19.34 8.13 5.25
C SER A 17 -18.57 8.22 3.91
N LEU A 18 -17.85 9.31 3.63
CA LEU A 18 -16.88 9.39 2.53
C LEU A 18 -15.71 8.43 2.76
N ALA A 19 -15.28 8.26 4.01
CA ALA A 19 -14.18 7.38 4.40
C ALA A 19 -14.45 5.91 4.01
N GLY A 20 -15.64 5.39 4.26
CA GLY A 20 -16.04 4.03 3.86
C GLY A 20 -16.08 3.83 2.34
N GLY A 21 -16.51 4.84 1.58
CA GLY A 21 -16.45 4.83 0.11
C GLY A 21 -15.01 4.81 -0.41
N LEU A 22 -14.14 5.65 0.16
CA LEU A 22 -12.72 5.70 -0.18
C LEU A 22 -12.00 4.40 0.21
N TRP A 23 -12.35 3.80 1.35
CA TRP A 23 -11.87 2.47 1.76
C TRP A 23 -12.29 1.40 0.74
N GLY A 24 -13.53 1.41 0.25
CA GLY A 24 -13.99 0.49 -0.79
C GLY A 24 -13.17 0.58 -2.08
N LEU A 25 -12.73 1.78 -2.46
CA LEU A 25 -11.82 2.01 -3.59
C LEU A 25 -10.38 1.55 -3.28
N LEU A 26 -9.88 1.81 -2.08
CA LEU A 26 -8.56 1.36 -1.62
C LEU A 26 -8.47 -0.17 -1.48
N GLN A 27 -9.56 -0.84 -1.13
CA GLN A 27 -9.61 -2.30 -1.00
C GLN A 27 -9.85 -3.03 -2.35
N SER A 28 -9.91 -2.29 -3.46
CA SER A 28 -10.09 -2.84 -4.81
C SER A 28 -8.77 -3.18 -5.49
N VAL A 29 -8.64 -4.41 -6.00
CA VAL A 29 -7.50 -4.87 -6.81
C VAL A 29 -7.33 -4.04 -8.09
N ARG A 30 -8.43 -3.47 -8.61
CA ARG A 30 -8.40 -2.60 -9.80
C ARG A 30 -7.52 -1.35 -9.59
N THR A 31 -7.50 -0.81 -8.37
CA THR A 31 -6.67 0.35 -8.01
C THR A 31 -5.18 0.01 -8.11
N THR A 32 -4.78 -1.15 -7.59
CA THR A 32 -3.40 -1.66 -7.64
C THR A 32 -2.90 -1.81 -9.08
N ILE A 33 -3.75 -2.32 -9.99
CA ILE A 33 -3.41 -2.58 -11.40
C ILE A 33 -3.01 -1.30 -12.16
N TYR A 34 -3.58 -0.14 -11.80
CA TYR A 34 -3.19 1.14 -12.41
C TYR A 34 -2.06 1.85 -11.65
N VAL A 35 -2.08 1.85 -10.31
CA VAL A 35 -1.07 2.57 -9.50
C VAL A 35 0.31 1.93 -9.60
N LEU A 36 0.41 0.60 -9.61
CA LEU A 36 1.69 -0.12 -9.60
C LEU A 36 2.57 0.14 -10.84
N PRO A 37 2.09 0.06 -12.09
CA PRO A 37 2.91 0.39 -13.26
C PRO A 37 3.28 1.88 -13.34
N ILE A 38 2.39 2.79 -12.95
CA ILE A 38 2.69 4.24 -12.87
C ILE A 38 3.84 4.46 -11.87
N LEU A 39 3.77 3.84 -10.69
CA LEU A 39 4.81 3.93 -9.67
C LEU A 39 6.14 3.32 -10.15
N ALA A 40 6.11 2.18 -10.84
CA ALA A 40 7.30 1.53 -11.39
C ALA A 40 8.01 2.41 -12.45
N ILE A 41 7.25 3.08 -13.32
CA ILE A 41 7.79 4.07 -14.26
C ILE A 41 8.40 5.25 -13.51
N ALA A 42 7.69 5.81 -12.52
CA ALA A 42 8.18 6.92 -11.70
C ALA A 42 9.48 6.57 -10.94
N THR A 43 9.58 5.39 -10.33
CA THR A 43 10.81 4.94 -9.65
C THR A 43 11.96 4.70 -10.63
N THR A 44 11.67 4.21 -11.85
CA THR A 44 12.70 4.02 -12.88
C THR A 44 13.27 5.37 -13.34
N ILE A 45 12.41 6.36 -13.57
CA ILE A 45 12.83 7.73 -13.90
C ILE A 45 13.63 8.35 -12.74
N GLY A 46 13.15 8.21 -11.50
CA GLY A 46 13.82 8.70 -10.30
C GLY A 46 15.20 8.08 -10.03
N ALA A 47 15.43 6.84 -10.46
CA ALA A 47 16.73 6.17 -10.38
C ALA A 47 17.72 6.60 -11.48
N VAL A 48 17.22 7.08 -12.63
CA VAL A 48 18.04 7.54 -13.77
C VAL A 48 18.38 9.03 -13.67
N ILE A 49 17.48 9.86 -13.14
CA ILE A 49 17.70 11.30 -12.99
C ILE A 49 18.51 11.59 -11.71
N PRO A 50 19.70 12.22 -11.79
CA PRO A 50 20.49 12.55 -10.61
C PRO A 50 19.73 13.56 -9.74
N GLN A 51 19.48 13.18 -8.49
CA GLN A 51 18.67 13.96 -7.55
C GLN A 51 19.44 15.15 -6.95
N LYS A 52 18.72 16.20 -6.56
CA LYS A 52 19.21 17.37 -5.80
C LYS A 52 20.43 18.08 -6.43
N ARG A 53 20.45 18.20 -7.76
CA ARG A 53 21.41 19.05 -8.49
C ARG A 53 20.87 20.49 -8.58
N PRO A 54 21.74 21.51 -8.80
CA PRO A 54 21.26 22.87 -9.06
C PRO A 54 20.51 22.94 -10.40
N PRO A 55 19.54 23.86 -10.58
CA PRO A 55 18.72 23.93 -11.79
C PRO A 55 19.51 24.03 -13.10
N GLU A 56 20.65 24.72 -13.12
CA GLU A 56 21.47 24.86 -14.34
C GLU A 56 21.98 23.51 -14.85
N TYR A 57 22.21 22.54 -13.95
CA TYR A 57 22.64 21.19 -14.33
C TYR A 57 21.58 20.48 -15.17
N TYR A 58 20.29 20.61 -14.83
CA TYR A 58 19.21 19.99 -15.60
C TYR A 58 18.98 20.70 -16.94
N ASP A 59 19.07 22.03 -16.97
CA ASP A 59 18.96 22.82 -18.21
C ASP A 59 20.12 22.52 -19.19
N MET A 60 21.33 22.21 -18.69
CA MET A 60 22.46 21.78 -19.52
C MET A 60 22.40 20.29 -19.91
N ALA A 61 22.00 19.39 -19.00
CA ALA A 61 22.04 17.93 -19.23
C ALA A 61 20.87 17.40 -20.08
N TYR A 62 19.69 18.03 -19.99
CA TYR A 62 18.48 17.61 -20.71
C TYR A 62 17.95 18.67 -21.70
N GLY A 63 18.61 19.83 -21.76
CA GLY A 63 18.18 20.99 -22.54
C GLY A 63 17.09 21.79 -21.81
N GLY A 64 17.21 23.12 -21.80
CA GLY A 64 16.41 24.02 -20.95
C GLY A 64 14.88 24.06 -21.17
N GLY A 65 14.36 23.33 -22.15
CA GLY A 65 12.92 23.06 -22.24
C GLY A 65 12.50 21.88 -21.34
N TRP A 66 13.22 20.75 -21.43
CA TRP A 66 12.93 19.55 -20.65
C TRP A 66 13.46 19.62 -19.22
N GLY A 67 14.62 20.25 -18.98
CA GLY A 67 15.17 20.47 -17.65
C GLY A 67 14.20 21.22 -16.73
N ARG A 68 13.61 22.31 -17.24
CA ARG A 68 12.55 23.08 -16.55
C ARG A 68 11.27 22.30 -16.34
N ALA A 69 10.84 21.51 -17.32
CA ALA A 69 9.65 20.66 -17.16
C ALA A 69 9.84 19.60 -16.07
N LEU A 70 11.03 18.99 -15.99
CA LEU A 70 11.37 18.00 -14.96
C LEU A 70 11.40 18.61 -13.55
N THR A 71 12.05 19.77 -13.38
CA THR A 71 12.06 20.50 -12.08
C THR A 71 10.69 21.05 -11.71
N ALA A 72 9.88 21.53 -12.66
CA ALA A 72 8.52 22.02 -12.40
C ALA A 72 7.55 20.92 -11.92
N VAL A 73 7.79 19.65 -12.27
CA VAL A 73 7.05 18.47 -11.78
C VAL A 73 7.70 17.87 -10.51
N GLY A 74 8.88 18.35 -10.12
CA GLY A 74 9.61 17.91 -8.93
C GLY A 74 10.39 16.58 -9.12
N PHE A 75 10.85 16.27 -10.33
CA PHE A 75 11.66 15.07 -10.59
C PHE A 75 13.09 15.16 -10.04
N ASP A 76 13.58 16.35 -9.72
CA ASP A 76 14.86 16.64 -9.06
C ASP A 76 14.89 16.15 -7.60
N ASN A 77 13.72 15.98 -6.97
CA ASN A 77 13.55 15.53 -5.59
C ASN A 77 12.31 14.60 -5.48
N ILE A 78 12.17 13.68 -6.45
CA ILE A 78 10.94 12.89 -6.70
C ILE A 78 10.44 12.16 -5.44
N TYR A 79 11.36 11.61 -4.64
CA TYR A 79 11.07 10.84 -3.43
C TYR A 79 10.41 11.66 -2.31
N ASN A 80 10.52 12.98 -2.36
CA ASN A 80 9.89 13.91 -1.42
C ASN A 80 8.70 14.66 -2.03
N SER A 81 8.45 14.49 -3.34
CA SER A 81 7.36 15.18 -4.04
C SER A 81 6.00 14.63 -3.63
N THR A 82 5.05 15.53 -3.34
CA THR A 82 3.74 15.21 -2.77
C THR A 82 2.95 14.22 -3.63
N TRP A 83 3.02 14.33 -4.96
CA TRP A 83 2.32 13.41 -5.87
C TRP A 83 2.85 11.97 -5.78
N PHE A 84 4.17 11.80 -5.63
CA PHE A 84 4.80 10.50 -5.48
C PHE A 84 4.46 9.87 -4.12
N ILE A 85 4.51 10.67 -3.05
CA ILE A 85 4.11 10.24 -1.70
C ILE A 85 2.65 9.79 -1.67
N ILE A 86 1.73 10.49 -2.36
CA ILE A 86 0.33 10.08 -2.47
C ILE A 86 0.18 8.73 -3.18
N LEU A 87 0.86 8.51 -4.31
CA LEU A 87 0.83 7.22 -5.03
C LEU A 87 1.36 6.07 -4.15
N VAL A 88 2.48 6.27 -3.45
CA VAL A 88 3.04 5.29 -2.51
C VAL A 88 2.07 5.03 -1.35
N GLY A 89 1.50 6.06 -0.74
CA GLY A 89 0.55 5.94 0.36
C GLY A 89 -0.71 5.15 -0.02
N VAL A 90 -1.31 5.45 -1.19
CA VAL A 90 -2.46 4.71 -1.74
C VAL A 90 -2.11 3.23 -1.96
N LEU A 91 -0.92 2.93 -2.51
CA LEU A 91 -0.48 1.55 -2.72
C LEU A 91 -0.22 0.81 -1.40
N LEU A 92 0.38 1.47 -0.41
CA LEU A 92 0.63 0.89 0.92
C LEU A 92 -0.68 0.60 1.67
N LEU A 93 -1.67 1.49 1.62
CA LEU A 93 -2.99 1.26 2.22
C LEU A 93 -3.73 0.07 1.57
N ASN A 94 -3.70 -0.01 0.23
CA ASN A 94 -4.23 -1.14 -0.53
C ASN A 94 -3.56 -2.48 -0.13
N LEU A 95 -2.23 -2.49 -0.06
CA LEU A 95 -1.45 -3.68 0.31
C LEU A 95 -1.69 -4.08 1.77
N ALA A 96 -1.70 -3.13 2.70
CA ALA A 96 -1.99 -3.37 4.11
C ALA A 96 -3.39 -3.97 4.32
N ALA A 97 -4.41 -3.44 3.62
CA ALA A 97 -5.77 -3.97 3.67
C ALA A 97 -5.85 -5.42 3.14
N CYS A 98 -5.09 -5.74 2.10
CA CYS A 98 -4.95 -7.10 1.55
C CYS A 98 -4.26 -8.05 2.55
N VAL A 99 -3.11 -7.65 3.11
CA VAL A 99 -2.36 -8.45 4.09
C VAL A 99 -3.19 -8.70 5.35
N ALA A 100 -3.84 -7.66 5.91
CA ALA A 100 -4.72 -7.80 7.07
C ALA A 100 -5.92 -8.71 6.80
N ARG A 101 -6.48 -8.71 5.59
CA ARG A 101 -7.53 -9.66 5.17
C ARG A 101 -7.02 -11.10 5.06
N SER A 102 -5.79 -11.30 4.59
CA SER A 102 -5.15 -12.62 4.52
C SER A 102 -4.81 -13.17 5.91
N PHE A 103 -4.15 -12.37 6.75
CA PHE A 103 -3.76 -12.74 8.12
C PHE A 103 -4.98 -13.08 8.99
N ARG A 104 -6.07 -12.29 8.91
CA ARG A 104 -7.34 -12.58 9.60
C ARG A 104 -8.01 -13.88 9.13
N ARG A 105 -7.71 -14.40 7.94
CA ARG A 105 -8.16 -15.73 7.49
C ARG A 105 -7.26 -16.83 8.06
N ALA A 106 -5.94 -16.70 7.93
CA ALA A 106 -4.96 -17.65 8.46
C ALA A 106 -5.13 -17.86 9.99
N ALA A 107 -5.28 -16.78 10.76
CA ALA A 107 -5.48 -16.83 12.21
C ALA A 107 -6.79 -17.52 12.64
N ARG A 108 -7.85 -17.48 11.80
CA ARG A 108 -9.08 -18.25 12.02
C ARG A 108 -8.87 -19.74 11.76
N GLN A 109 -8.09 -20.09 10.74
CA GLN A 109 -7.82 -21.48 10.37
C GLN A 109 -6.82 -22.17 11.31
N TYR A 110 -5.89 -21.42 11.91
CA TYR A 110 -4.98 -21.94 12.95
C TYR A 110 -5.67 -22.11 14.32
N ARG A 111 -6.85 -21.50 14.52
CA ARG A 111 -7.78 -21.82 15.63
C ARG A 111 -8.60 -23.09 15.32
N GLY A 112 -7.89 -24.16 14.92
CA GLY A 112 -8.45 -25.49 14.76
C GLY A 112 -8.92 -26.10 16.09
N PRO A 113 -9.66 -27.22 16.07
CA PRO A 113 -10.19 -27.85 17.27
C PRO A 113 -9.08 -28.35 18.21
N ALA A 114 -9.38 -28.33 19.51
CA ALA A 114 -8.45 -28.73 20.57
C ALA A 114 -7.96 -30.19 20.42
N PRO A 115 -6.77 -30.52 20.96
CA PRO A 115 -6.12 -31.84 20.79
C PRO A 115 -6.90 -33.02 21.35
N GLU A 116 -7.94 -32.81 22.16
CA GLU A 116 -8.96 -33.83 22.50
C GLU A 116 -9.50 -34.57 21.25
N THR A 117 -9.68 -33.83 20.15
CA THR A 117 -10.18 -34.39 18.88
C THR A 117 -9.15 -35.21 18.11
N LEU A 118 -7.87 -35.09 18.47
CA LEU A 118 -6.77 -35.91 17.96
C LEU A 118 -6.52 -37.14 18.84
N ALA A 119 -6.61 -36.99 20.18
CA ALA A 119 -6.53 -38.11 21.12
C ALA A 119 -7.59 -39.18 20.79
N ARG A 120 -8.86 -38.77 20.65
CA ARG A 120 -9.98 -39.65 20.27
C ARG A 120 -9.87 -40.26 18.86
N LYS A 121 -8.85 -39.87 18.07
CA LYS A 121 -8.52 -40.43 16.74
C LYS A 121 -7.31 -41.38 16.75
N LEU A 122 -6.69 -41.58 17.91
CA LEU A 122 -5.57 -42.52 18.11
C LEU A 122 -5.97 -43.71 18.99
N GLU A 123 -7.17 -43.67 19.58
CA GLU A 123 -7.72 -44.69 20.50
C GLU A 123 -8.77 -45.61 19.83
N GLY A 124 -8.93 -45.55 18.50
CA GLY A 124 -9.92 -46.33 17.74
C GLY A 124 -9.61 -46.42 16.24
#